data_AF-A0A942SFC2-F1
#
_entry.id   AF-A0A942SFC2-F1
#
_cell.length_a   1.000
_cell.length_b   1.000
_cell.length_c   1.000
_cell.angle_alpha   90.00
_cell.angle_beta   90.00
_cell.angle_gamma   90.00
#
_symmetry.space_group_name_H-M   'P 1'
#
loop_
_entity.id
_entity.type
_entity.pdbx_description
1 polymer ?
#
loop_
_entity_poly.entity_id
_entity_poly.type
_entity_poly.pdbx_seq_one_letter_code
_entity_poly.pdbx_strand_id
1 'polypeptide(L)' 'MALLQQWNISGGINPIHVKRDEIMERAKILARHTYNKCMNDLNKYGYIIYEPAPNGSVCSRVSLNERVKKQ' A
#
# COMPACT_ATOMS: atom_id res chain seq x y z
N MET A 1 2.59 -3.94 -7.86
CA MET A 1 3.33 -5.12 -7.35
C MET A 1 4.09 -4.85 -6.04
N ALA A 2 4.64 -3.65 -5.82
CA ALA A 2 5.43 -3.34 -4.62
C ALA A 2 4.73 -3.66 -3.27
N LEU A 3 3.43 -3.36 -3.13
CA LEU A 3 2.69 -3.64 -1.89
C LEU A 3 2.53 -5.12 -1.60
N LEU A 4 2.27 -5.93 -2.63
CA LEU A 4 2.12 -7.37 -2.47
C LEU A 4 3.46 -8.03 -2.10
N GLN A 5 4.56 -7.56 -2.69
CA GLN A 5 5.90 -7.98 -2.31
C GLN A 5 6.22 -7.58 -0.87
N GLN A 6 5.90 -6.34 -0.47
CA GLN A 6 6.10 -5.88 0.90
C GLN A 6 5.30 -6.72 1.91
N TRP A 7 4.05 -7.05 1.58
CA TRP A 7 3.21 -7.92 2.40
C TRP A 7 3.76 -9.34 2.51
N ASN A 8 4.26 -9.90 1.41
CA ASN A 8 4.88 -11.23 1.40
C ASN A 8 6.14 -11.26 2.26
N ILE A 9 6.98 -10.22 2.17
CA ILE A 9 8.18 -10.06 3.03
C ILE A 9 7.79 -9.89 4.50
N SER A 10 6.68 -9.21 4.78
CA SER A 10 6.15 -9.04 6.13
C SER A 10 5.52 -10.31 6.72
N GLY A 11 5.60 -11.46 6.05
CA GLY A 11 5.06 -12.74 6.54
C GLY A 11 3.54 -12.84 6.46
N GLY A 12 2.90 -12.04 5.60
CA GLY A 12 1.44 -12.05 5.45
C GLY A 12 0.69 -11.29 6.54
N ILE A 13 1.39 -10.52 7.37
CA ILE A 13 0.79 -9.71 8.43
C ILE A 13 -0.10 -8.63 7.81
N ASN A 14 -1.28 -8.44 8.37
CA ASN A 14 -2.27 -7.46 7.92
C ASN A 14 -2.83 -6.75 9.16
N PRO A 15 -2.69 -5.42 9.33
CA PRO A 15 -2.12 -4.41 8.41
C PRO A 15 -0.59 -4.40 8.34
N ILE A 16 -0.05 -4.00 7.18
CA ILE A 16 1.37 -3.64 7.02
C ILE A 16 1.60 -2.14 7.19
N HIS A 17 2.74 -1.79 7.79
CA HIS A 17 3.21 -0.42 7.85
C HIS A 17 4.13 -0.16 6.65
N VAL A 18 3.78 0.83 5.83
CA VAL A 18 4.56 1.19 4.65
C VAL A 18 5.01 2.65 4.72
N LYS A 19 6.28 2.87 4.40
CA LYS A 19 6.78 4.21 4.09
C LYS A 19 6.50 4.50 2.63
N ARG A 20 5.93 5.67 2.36
CA ARG A 20 5.63 6.11 0.99
C ARG A 20 6.88 6.05 0.10
N ASP A 21 8.02 6.50 0.61
CA ASP A 21 9.28 6.59 -0.13
C ASP A 21 9.75 5.20 -0.61
N GLU A 22 9.79 4.22 0.30
CA GLU A 22 10.15 2.83 -0.03
C GLU A 22 9.19 2.21 -1.05
N ILE A 23 7.88 2.46 -0.94
CA ILE A 23 6.91 1.95 -1.91
C ILE A 23 7.07 2.64 -3.26
N MET A 24 7.32 3.94 -3.28
CA MET A 24 7.57 4.70 -4.51
C MET A 24 8.82 4.20 -5.22
N GLU A 25 9.92 3.98 -4.50
CA GLU A 25 11.16 3.42 -5.03
C GLU A 25 10.93 2.00 -5.61
N ARG A 26 10.33 1.11 -4.83
CA ARG A 26 10.02 -0.28 -5.27
C ARG A 26 9.04 -0.33 -6.42
N ALA A 27 8.07 0.59 -6.47
CA ALA A 27 7.08 0.67 -7.54
C ALA A 27 7.56 1.48 -8.76
N LYS A 28 8.79 2.03 -8.72
CA LYS A 28 9.32 2.95 -9.73
C LYS A 28 8.40 4.16 -9.99
N ILE A 29 7.73 4.64 -8.94
CA ILE A 29 6.87 5.81 -8.98
C ILE A 29 7.71 7.03 -8.60
N LEU A 30 7.88 7.96 -9.55
CA LEU A 30 8.65 9.18 -9.33
C LEU A 30 7.82 10.31 -8.73
N ALA A 31 6.52 10.34 -9.02
CA ALA A 31 5.64 11.43 -8.63
C ALA A 31 4.72 11.05 -7.46
N ARG A 32 4.69 11.89 -6.42
CA ARG A 32 3.81 11.73 -5.25
C ARG A 32 2.33 11.69 -5.63
N HIS A 33 1.93 12.50 -6.61
CA HIS A 33 0.55 12.52 -7.10
C HIS A 33 0.15 11.15 -7.70
N THR A 34 1.05 10.53 -8.47
CA THR A 34 0.84 9.19 -9.03
C THR A 34 0.71 8.14 -7.93
N TYR A 35 1.55 8.20 -6.88
CA TYR A 35 1.43 7.31 -5.73
C TYR A 35 0.06 7.44 -5.05
N ASN A 36 -0.36 8.66 -4.73
CA ASN A 36 -1.65 8.91 -4.08
C ASN A 36 -2.82 8.43 -4.95
N LYS A 37 -2.77 8.69 -6.26
CA LYS A 37 -3.79 8.22 -7.21
C LYS A 37 -3.89 6.69 -7.22
N CYS A 38 -2.76 6.00 -7.39
CA CYS A 38 -2.74 4.53 -7.40
C CYS A 38 -3.23 3.92 -6.08
N MET A 39 -2.84 4.48 -4.93
CA MET A 39 -3.30 4.01 -3.62
C MET A 39 -4.79 4.22 -3.44
N ASN A 40 -5.30 5.39 -3.83
CA ASN A 40 -6.72 5.70 -3.72
C ASN A 40 -7.55 4.83 -4.68
N ASP A 41 -7.05 4.58 -5.89
CA ASP A 41 -7.69 3.69 -6.85
C ASP A 41 -7.75 2.26 -6.30
N LEU A 42 -6.63 1.71 -5.80
CA LEU A 42 -6.58 0.38 -5.16
C LEU A 42 -7.55 0.27 -3.97
N ASN A 43 -7.64 1.34 -3.17
CA ASN A 43 -8.58 1.43 -2.05
C ASN A 43 -10.04 1.46 -2.54
N LYS A 44 -10.33 2.25 -3.58
CA LYS A 44 -11.65 2.38 -4.19
C LYS A 44 -12.13 1.09 -4.85
N TYR A 45 -11.22 0.35 -5.49
CA TYR A 45 -11.50 -0.98 -6.04
C TYR A 45 -11.64 -2.06 -4.96
N GLY A 46 -11.32 -1.75 -3.70
CA GLY A 46 -11.44 -2.67 -2.57
C GLY A 46 -10.34 -3.72 -2.50
N TYR A 47 -9.23 -3.56 -3.24
CA TYR A 47 -8.06 -4.46 -3.14
C TYR A 47 -7.31 -4.26 -1.82
N ILE A 48 -7.23 -3.02 -1.36
CA ILE A 48 -6.57 -2.64 -0.11
C ILE A 48 -7.47 -1.71 0.71
N ILE A 49 -7.17 -1.59 2.00
CA ILE A 49 -7.63 -0.51 2.85
C ILE A 49 -6.41 0.38 3.10
N TYR A 50 -6.44 1.60 2.57
CA TYR A 50 -5.33 2.54 2.70
C TYR A 50 -5.62 3.60 3.77
N GLU A 51 -4.84 3.58 4.85
CA GLU A 51 -4.86 4.56 5.93
C GLU A 51 -3.59 5.43 5.83
N PRO A 52 -3.66 6.58 5.13
CA PRO A 52 -2.52 7.48 5.01
C PRO A 52 -2.09 8.02 6.37
N ALA A 53 -0.78 8.12 6.59
CA ALA A 53 -0.26 8.79 7.77
C ALA A 53 -0.50 10.31 7.67
N PRO A 54 -0.99 10.97 8.74
CA PRO A 54 -1.25 12.41 8.73
C PRO A 54 0.02 13.26 8.62
N ASN A 55 1.17 12.70 9.00
CA ASN A 55 2.48 13.34 9.00
C ASN A 55 3.56 12.31 8.63
N GLY A 56 4.62 12.77 7.94
CA GLY A 56 5.73 11.92 7.45
C GLY A 56 6.55 11.23 8.55
N SER A 57 6.23 11.53 9.82
CA SER A 57 6.78 10.91 11.02
C SER A 57 6.23 9.50 11.26
N VAL A 58 5.04 9.18 10.70
CA VAL A 58 4.36 7.91 10.90
C VAL A 58 4.24 7.16 9.57
N CYS A 59 4.39 5.84 9.59
CA CYS A 59 4.17 5.00 8.42
C CYS A 59 2.68 4.95 8.07
N SER A 60 2.35 4.95 6.78
CA SER A 60 0.97 4.70 6.37
C SER A 60 0.63 3.24 6.63
N ARG A 61 -0.62 2.96 7.01
CA ARG A 61 -1.10 1.60 7.20
C ARG A 61 -1.83 1.15 5.93
N VAL A 62 -1.47 -0.02 5.45
CA VAL A 62 -2.13 -0.66 4.31
C VAL A 62 -2.60 -2.02 4.76
N SER A 63 -3.88 -2.30 4.62
CA SER A 63 -4.42 -3.64 4.79
C SER A 63 -4.76 -4.25 3.44
N LEU A 64 -4.36 -5.50 3.19
CA LEU A 64 -4.83 -6.23 2.00
C LEU A 64 -6.21 -6.82 2.28
N ASN A 65 -7.13 -6.67 1.34
CA ASN A 65 -8.47 -7.23 1.46
C ASN A 65 -8.45 -8.69 0.96
N GLU A 66 -8.75 -9.64 1.84
CA GLU A 66 -8.70 -11.08 1.53
C GLU A 66 -9.81 -11.54 0.58
N ARG A 67 -10.77 -10.67 0.22
CA ARG A 67 -11.82 -10.97 -0.76
C ARG A 67 -11.29 -11.28 -2.17
N VAL A 68 -10.05 -10.94 -2.48
CA VAL A 68 -9.43 -11.18 -3.79
C VAL A 68 -9.02 -12.66 -3.98
N LYS A 69 -9.00 -13.48 -2.92
CA LYS A 69 -8.65 -14.91 -3.00
C LYS A 69 -9.79 -15.85 -3.42
N LYS A 70 -11.00 -15.34 -3.71
CA LYS A 70 -12.12 -16.17 -4.20
C LYS A 70 -12.54 -15.75 -5.61
N GLN A 71 -11.83 -16.23 -6.62
CA GLN A 71 -12.43 -16.57 -7.91
C GLN A 71 -11.65 -17.71 -8.55
#